data_AF-A0A7X0D4C1-F1
#
_entry.id   AF-A0A7X0D4C1-F1
#
_cell.length_a   1.000
_cell.length_b   1.000
_cell.length_c   1.000
_cell.angle_alpha   90.00
_cell.angle_beta   90.00
_cell.angle_gamma   90.00
#
_symmetry.space_group_name_H-M   'P 1'
#
loop_
_entity.id
_entity.type
_entity.pdbx_description
1 polymer ?
#
loop_
_entity_poly.entity_id
_entity_poly.type
_entity_poly.pdbx_seq_one_letter_code
_entity_poly.pdbx_strand_id
1 'polypeptide(L)'
;MSDEVGVNVVKGKSKGEAAEMLAEAMVGLTDTFESMLEDIRSPAAEVPVRLGYDKFREDTSVFLGELQNHGLQLSENIQSGASAAAKNDYDSSEDFDSPWPGLSREVNG
;
A
#
# COMPACT_ATOMS: atom_id res chain seq x y z
N MET A 1 -4.61 1.57 -25.83
CA MET A 1 -3.17 1.90 -25.72
C MET A 1 -2.92 1.96 -24.23
N SER A 2 -2.21 0.96 -23.72
CA SER A 2 -1.92 0.80 -22.30
C SER A 2 -0.89 1.87 -21.92
N ASP A 3 -1.21 2.67 -20.89
CA ASP A 3 -0.23 3.54 -20.23
C ASP A 3 0.81 2.65 -19.55
N GLU A 4 1.83 2.23 -20.31
CA GLU A 4 3.09 1.75 -19.75
C GLU A 4 3.78 2.94 -19.09
N VAL A 5 3.39 3.19 -17.84
CA VAL A 5 4.13 4.10 -16.97
C VAL A 5 5.42 3.39 -16.61
N GLY A 6 6.47 3.59 -17.42
CA GLY A 6 7.83 3.23 -17.05
C GLY A 6 8.10 3.76 -15.63
N VAL A 7 8.31 2.84 -14.69
CA VAL A 7 8.43 3.18 -13.28
C VAL A 7 9.84 3.67 -13.06
N ASN A 8 10.04 4.98 -13.14
CA ASN A 8 11.28 5.60 -12.68
C ASN A 8 11.61 5.07 -11.27
N VAL A 9 12.80 4.51 -11.07
CA VAL A 9 13.27 3.90 -9.81
C VAL A 9 13.05 4.82 -8.60
N VAL A 10 13.17 6.14 -8.77
CA VAL A 10 12.88 7.14 -7.73
C VAL A 10 11.39 7.15 -7.35
N LYS A 11 10.49 7.04 -8.34
CA LYS A 11 9.04 6.91 -8.13
C LYS A 11 8.65 5.55 -7.56
N GLY A 12 9.37 4.48 -7.91
CA GLY A 12 9.20 3.15 -7.32
C GLY A 12 9.54 3.13 -5.83
N LYS A 13 10.68 3.72 -5.46
CA LYS A 13 11.11 3.86 -4.07
C LYS A 13 10.13 4.69 -3.23
N SER A 14 9.66 5.83 -3.74
CA SER A 14 8.67 6.64 -3.03
C SER A 14 7.31 5.94 -2.85
N LYS A 15 6.95 5.02 -3.77
CA LYS A 15 5.74 4.21 -3.67
C LYS A 15 5.88 3.09 -2.63
N GLY A 16 7.07 2.48 -2.52
CA GLY A 16 7.39 1.52 -1.47
C GLY A 16 7.33 2.14 -0.07
N GLU A 17 7.98 3.29 0.11
CA GLU A 17 7.96 4.05 1.38
C GLU A 17 6.52 4.48 1.76
N ALA A 18 5.71 4.92 0.77
CA ALA A 18 4.31 5.26 1.01
C ALA A 18 3.46 4.03 1.38
N ALA A 19 3.74 2.87 0.81
CA ALA A 19 3.07 1.62 1.16
C ALA A 19 3.44 1.16 2.57
N GLU A 20 4.70 1.24 2.96
CA GLU A 20 5.15 0.95 4.33
C GLU A 20 4.46 1.86 5.35
N MET A 21 4.45 3.18 5.11
CA MET A 21 3.72 4.13 5.98
C MET A 21 2.22 3.81 6.06
N LEU A 22 1.60 3.40 4.95
CA LEU A 22 0.20 2.98 4.94
C LEU A 22 -0.01 1.70 5.77
N ALA A 23 0.87 0.71 5.64
CA ALA A 23 0.80 -0.51 6.43
C ALA A 23 0.98 -0.20 7.92
N GLU A 24 1.98 0.61 8.28
CA GLU A 24 2.22 1.03 9.66
C GLU A 24 1.01 1.76 10.26
N ALA A 25 0.37 2.64 9.50
CA ALA A 25 -0.83 3.35 9.96
C ALA A 25 -2.05 2.43 10.14
N MET A 26 -2.09 1.31 9.42
CA MET A 26 -3.19 0.34 9.49
C MET A 26 -2.95 -0.72 10.57
N VAL A 27 -1.69 -1.09 10.82
CA VAL A 27 -1.32 -2.00 11.91
C VAL A 27 -1.72 -1.38 13.25
N GLY A 28 -2.58 -2.07 13.99
CA GLY A 28 -3.03 -1.62 15.31
C GLY A 28 -4.10 -0.53 15.27
N LEU A 29 -4.72 -0.27 14.12
CA LEU A 29 -5.86 0.65 14.02
C LEU A 29 -7.02 0.19 14.92
N THR A 30 -7.37 -1.10 14.86
CA THR A 30 -8.42 -1.67 15.71
C THR A 30 -8.03 -1.63 17.19
N ASP A 31 -6.79 -1.97 17.52
CA ASP A 31 -6.30 -1.95 18.91
C ASP A 31 -6.29 -0.53 19.50
N THR A 32 -5.88 0.46 18.70
CA THR A 32 -5.89 1.88 19.08
C THR A 32 -7.32 2.36 19.33
N PHE A 33 -8.25 1.98 18.46
CA PHE A 33 -9.67 2.30 18.65
C PHE A 33 -10.23 1.71 19.95
N GLU A 34 -9.98 0.42 20.20
CA GLU A 34 -10.42 -0.26 21.42
C GLU A 34 -9.83 0.39 22.68
N SER A 35 -8.54 0.75 22.65
CA SER A 35 -7.88 1.45 23.76
C SER A 35 -8.50 2.82 24.03
N MET A 36 -8.70 3.63 22.98
CA MET A 36 -9.33 4.95 23.12
C MET A 36 -10.77 4.85 23.63
N LEU A 37 -11.51 3.84 23.16
CA LEU A 37 -12.88 3.65 23.58
C LEU A 37 -12.97 3.26 25.05
N GLU A 38 -12.09 2.37 25.52
CA GLU A 38 -12.05 1.98 26.93
C GLU A 38 -11.64 3.15 27.83
N ASP A 39 -10.69 3.99 27.40
CA ASP A 39 -10.26 5.19 28.12
C ASP A 39 -11.41 6.20 28.32
N ILE A 40 -12.31 6.30 27.36
CA ILE A 40 -13.48 7.20 27.44
C ILE A 40 -14.64 6.54 28.18
N ARG A 41 -14.84 5.24 27.99
CA ARG A 41 -15.93 4.46 28.61
C ARG A 41 -15.72 4.26 30.10
N SER A 42 -14.50 3.97 30.53
CA SER A 42 -14.15 3.69 31.93
C SER A 42 -14.60 4.80 32.91
N PRO A 43 -14.32 6.10 32.66
CA PRO A 43 -14.74 7.19 33.54
C PRO A 43 -16.23 7.55 33.42
N ALA A 44 -16.98 7.03 32.44
CA ALA A 44 -18.40 7.32 32.30
C ALA A 44 -19.18 6.78 33.51
N ALA A 45 -19.71 7.68 34.34
CA ALA A 45 -20.40 7.32 35.59
C ALA A 45 -21.81 6.75 35.35
N GLU A 46 -22.45 7.12 34.24
CA GLU A 46 -23.82 6.75 33.94
C GLU A 46 -23.91 5.49 33.09
N VAL A 47 -24.71 4.52 33.55
CA VAL A 47 -24.93 3.23 32.87
C VAL A 47 -25.42 3.39 31.41
N PRO A 48 -26.38 4.28 31.08
CA PRO A 48 -26.81 4.49 29.70
C PRO A 48 -25.66 4.98 28.79
N VAL A 49 -24.73 5.77 29.32
CA VAL A 49 -23.59 6.29 28.56
C VAL A 49 -22.59 5.16 28.25
N ARG A 50 -22.31 4.28 29.21
CA ARG A 50 -21.47 3.09 28.99
C ARG A 50 -22.05 2.14 27.93
N LEU A 51 -23.36 1.90 27.99
CA LEU A 51 -24.06 1.09 26.98
C LEU A 51 -24.01 1.73 25.59
N GLY A 52 -24.02 3.06 25.51
CA GLY A 52 -23.82 3.80 24.25
C GLY A 52 -22.44 3.52 23.64
N TYR A 53 -21.38 3.53 24.46
CA TYR A 53 -20.03 3.17 24.00
C TYR A 53 -19.90 1.70 23.62
N ASP A 54 -20.53 0.78 24.36
CA ASP A 54 -20.55 -0.65 24.02
C ASP A 54 -21.19 -0.89 22.65
N LYS A 55 -22.32 -0.23 22.39
CA LYS A 55 -22.99 -0.32 21.09
C LYS A 55 -22.16 0.31 19.97
N PHE A 56 -21.57 1.48 20.22
CA PHE A 56 -20.69 2.12 19.25
C PHE A 56 -19.48 1.23 18.91
N ARG A 57 -18.95 0.50 19.89
CA ARG A 57 -17.91 -0.51 19.68
C ARG A 57 -18.35 -1.58 18.69
N GLU A 58 -19.47 -2.24 18.96
CA GLU A 58 -20.00 -3.32 18.13
C GLU A 58 -20.30 -2.86 16.71
N ASP A 59 -20.90 -1.68 16.56
CA ASP A 59 -21.26 -1.13 15.25
C ASP A 59 -20.01 -0.76 14.42
N THR A 60 -18.90 -0.41 15.07
CA THR A 60 -17.71 0.15 14.41
C THR A 60 -16.56 -0.87 14.25
N SER A 61 -16.48 -1.89 15.12
CA SER A 61 -15.34 -2.82 15.16
C SER A 61 -15.20 -3.63 13.87
N VAL A 62 -16.31 -4.06 13.28
CA VAL A 62 -16.32 -4.82 12.01
C VAL A 62 -15.74 -3.95 10.88
N PHE A 63 -16.24 -2.73 10.75
CA PHE A 63 -15.79 -1.79 9.73
C PHE A 63 -14.30 -1.45 9.88
N LEU A 64 -13.82 -1.23 11.11
CA LEU A 64 -12.41 -0.95 11.35
C LEU A 64 -11.51 -2.15 11.05
N GLY A 65 -11.95 -3.37 11.36
CA GLY A 65 -11.24 -4.59 10.99
C GLY A 65 -11.13 -4.76 9.49
N GLU A 66 -12.21 -4.50 8.75
CA GLU A 66 -12.22 -4.51 7.28
C GLU A 66 -11.30 -3.42 6.70
N LEU A 67 -11.35 -2.21 7.25
CA LEU A 67 -10.50 -1.10 6.82
C LEU A 67 -9.01 -1.42 7.02
N GLN A 68 -8.65 -1.95 8.19
CA GLN A 68 -7.28 -2.39 8.48
C GLN A 68 -6.84 -3.47 7.50
N ASN A 69 -7.66 -4.49 7.26
CA ASN A 69 -7.33 -5.58 6.32
C ASN A 69 -7.16 -5.06 4.89
N HIS A 70 -8.07 -4.22 4.41
CA HIS A 70 -7.97 -3.63 3.08
C HIS A 70 -6.76 -2.70 2.93
N GLY A 71 -6.42 -1.94 3.97
CA GLY A 71 -5.24 -1.08 3.99
C GLY A 71 -3.93 -1.87 3.90
N LEU A 72 -3.84 -2.98 4.63
CA LEU A 72 -2.70 -3.90 4.55
C LEU A 72 -2.57 -4.53 3.16
N GLN A 73 -3.67 -5.07 2.61
CA GLN A 73 -3.68 -5.64 1.26
C GLN A 73 -3.30 -4.61 0.19
N LEU A 74 -3.77 -3.36 0.32
CA LEU A 74 -3.39 -2.29 -0.59
C LEU A 74 -1.89 -1.99 -0.52
N SER A 75 -1.32 -1.93 0.68
CA SER A 75 0.11 -1.75 0.86
C SER A 75 0.92 -2.88 0.21
N GLU A 76 0.57 -4.14 0.48
CA GLU A 76 1.22 -5.32 -0.10
C GLU A 76 1.16 -5.30 -1.63
N ASN A 77 0.02 -4.90 -2.20
CA ASN A 77 -0.17 -4.77 -3.64
C ASN A 77 0.71 -3.66 -4.24
N ILE A 78 0.85 -2.52 -3.57
CA ILE A 78 1.72 -1.43 -4.02
C ILE A 78 3.18 -1.87 -3.99
N GLN A 79 3.63 -2.53 -2.91
CA GLN A 79 5.01 -3.05 -2.80
C GLN A 79 5.29 -4.11 -3.87
N SER A 80 4.37 -5.05 -4.06
CA SER A 80 4.49 -6.11 -5.07
C SER A 80 4.53 -5.54 -6.48
N GLY A 81 3.67 -4.56 -6.78
CA GLY A 81 3.67 -3.86 -8.07
C GLY A 81 4.95 -3.08 -8.32
N ALA A 82 5.49 -2.41 -7.29
CA ALA A 82 6.77 -1.71 -7.40
C ALA A 82 7.94 -2.69 -7.65
N SER A 83 7.96 -3.83 -6.95
CA SER A 83 8.98 -4.87 -7.16
C SER A 83 8.88 -5.52 -8.54
N ALA A 84 7.68 -5.81 -9.02
CA ALA A 84 7.47 -6.38 -10.35
C ALA A 84 7.91 -5.42 -11.46
N ALA A 85 7.61 -4.12 -11.31
CA ALA A 85 8.08 -3.10 -12.23
C ALA A 85 9.60 -2.98 -12.23
N ALA A 86 10.24 -2.94 -11.05
CA ALA A 86 11.70 -2.87 -10.95
C ALA A 86 12.39 -4.10 -11.57
N LYS A 87 11.81 -5.29 -11.40
CA LYS A 87 12.31 -6.51 -12.05
C LYS A 87 12.16 -6.45 -13.57
N ASN A 88 11.01 -6.02 -14.08
CA ASN A 88 10.79 -5.89 -15.52
C ASN A 88 11.75 -4.85 -16.14
N ASP A 89 11.99 -3.73 -15.46
CA ASP A 89 12.97 -2.74 -15.88
C ASP A 89 14.41 -3.32 -15.90
N TYR A 90 14.78 -4.13 -14.90
CA TYR A 90 16.08 -4.82 -14.86
C TYR A 90 16.22 -5.85 -15.99
N ASP A 91 15.25 -6.76 -16.13
CA ASP A 91 15.24 -7.80 -17.16
C ASP A 91 15.25 -7.14 -18.57
N SER A 92 14.49 -6.06 -18.77
CA SER A 92 14.52 -5.27 -20.00
C SER A 92 15.86 -4.58 -20.22
N SER A 93 16.56 -4.12 -19.18
CA SER A 93 17.88 -3.49 -19.31
C SER A 93 18.98 -4.47 -19.71
N GLU A 94 18.88 -5.75 -19.30
CA GLU A 94 19.81 -6.80 -19.73
C GLU A 94 19.55 -7.24 -21.18
N ASP A 95 18.28 -7.27 -21.62
CA ASP A 95 17.91 -7.61 -22.99
C ASP A 95 18.09 -6.46 -24.01
N PHE A 96 18.23 -5.20 -23.54
CA PHE A 96 18.42 -4.01 -24.40
C PHE A 96 19.89 -3.60 -24.65
N ASP A 97 20.86 -4.50 -24.49
CA ASP A 97 22.27 -4.18 -24.79
C ASP A 97 22.58 -4.09 -26.30
N SER A 98 21.58 -4.25 -27.19
CA SER A 98 21.72 -3.90 -28.61
C SER A 98 20.39 -3.57 -29.29
N PRO A 99 19.94 -2.30 -29.30
CA PRO A 99 18.72 -1.92 -30.01
C PRO A 99 18.87 -1.96 -31.54
N TRP A 100 20.08 -2.13 -32.07
CA TRP A 100 20.34 -2.25 -33.50
C TRP A 100 21.50 -3.22 -33.74
N PRO A 101 21.29 -4.43 -34.32
CA PRO A 101 22.38 -5.04 -35.07
C PRO A 101 22.70 -4.04 -36.17
N GLY A 102 23.92 -3.48 -36.13
CA GLY A 102 24.33 -2.41 -37.01
C GLY A 102 23.82 -2.66 -38.42
N LEU A 103 22.96 -1.76 -38.93
CA LEU A 103 22.68 -1.68 -40.36
C LEU A 103 23.97 -1.16 -41.02
N SER A 104 25.01 -1.99 -41.04
CA SER A 104 26.11 -1.87 -41.98
C SER A 104 25.60 -2.32 -43.34
N ARG A 105 24.65 -1.57 -43.90
CA ARG A 105 24.57 -1.51 -45.35
C ARG A 105 25.72 -0.62 -45.77
N GLU A 106 26.79 -1.24 -46.27
CA GLU A 106 27.76 -0.52 -47.08
C GLU A 106 26.98 0.22 -48.16
N VAL A 107 27.05 1.55 -48.14
CA VAL A 107 26.75 2.36 -49.32
C VAL A 107 28.00 2.32 -50.19
N ASN A 108 28.27 1.14 -50.76
CA ASN A 108 29.12 0.99 -51.95
C ASN A 108 28.17 1.14 -53.15
N GLY A 109 28.40 1.94 -54.18
CA GLY A 109 29.61 2.53 -54.75
C GLY A 109 29.32 2.66 -56.24
#